data_AF-A0AAV5V352-F1
#
_entry.id   AF-A0AAV5V352-F1
#
_cell.length_a   1.000
_cell.length_b   1.000
_cell.length_c   1.000
_cell.angle_alpha   90.00
_cell.angle_beta   90.00
_cell.angle_gamma   90.00
#
_symmetry.space_group_name_H-M   'P 1'
#
loop_
_entity.id
_entity.type
_entity.pdbx_description
1 polymer ?
#
loop_
_entity_poly.entity_id
_entity_poly.type
_entity_poly.pdbx_seq_one_letter_code
_entity_poly.pdbx_strand_id
1 'polypeptide(L)'
;SSILSIPEASPLDYESYERVSIIESDIVRELDLDYFMIFSKQRQALWICKEDDPREISWSFSFSEDEFTVDCAAAEGILHTLTVDGIITKWELRADGRKRRSAVYRTGLEHSVKLLQIFDKKFAIASKKQLG
;
A
#
# COMPACT_ATOMS: atom_id res chain seq x y z
N SER A 1 22.66 8.96 -66.86
CA SER A 1 21.76 9.70 -65.96
C SER A 1 20.89 8.70 -65.26
N SER A 2 21.29 8.27 -64.07
CA SER A 2 20.67 7.17 -63.36
C SER A 2 19.52 7.71 -62.51
N ILE A 3 18.30 7.23 -62.76
CA ILE A 3 17.14 7.50 -61.93
C ILE A 3 17.38 6.76 -60.61
N LEU A 4 17.69 7.51 -59.55
CA LEU A 4 17.73 6.99 -58.19
C LEU A 4 16.31 6.58 -57.80
N SER A 5 16.05 5.27 -57.83
CA SER A 5 14.87 4.65 -57.26
C SER A 5 14.91 4.80 -55.73
N ILE A 6 13.94 5.51 -55.18
CA ILE A 6 13.69 5.56 -53.73
C ILE A 6 13.08 4.20 -53.35
N PRO A 7 13.61 3.46 -52.36
CA PRO A 7 12.88 2.34 -51.80
C PRO A 7 11.73 2.90 -50.97
N GLU A 8 10.51 2.60 -51.38
CA GLU A 8 9.29 2.81 -50.59
C GLU A 8 9.27 1.76 -49.46
N ALA A 9 10.13 1.97 -48.45
CA ALA A 9 10.06 1.22 -47.21
C ALA A 9 9.12 1.98 -46.27
N SER A 10 7.84 1.57 -46.25
CA SER A 10 6.91 1.89 -45.18
C SER A 10 7.60 1.76 -43.82
N PRO A 11 7.44 2.71 -42.89
CA PRO A 11 7.76 2.45 -41.50
C PRO A 11 6.71 1.48 -40.97
N LEU A 12 6.94 0.18 -41.18
CA LEU A 12 6.26 -0.85 -40.43
C LEU A 12 6.81 -0.84 -39.00
N ASP A 13 5.87 -0.91 -38.07
CA ASP A 13 6.06 -1.34 -36.69
C ASP A 13 6.62 -0.29 -35.73
N TYR A 14 5.91 0.84 -35.61
CA TYR A 14 5.66 1.30 -34.24
C TYR A 14 4.66 0.32 -33.63
N GLU A 15 5.19 -0.77 -33.08
CA GLU A 15 4.46 -1.61 -32.13
C GLU A 15 3.81 -0.66 -31.12
N SER A 16 2.49 -0.74 -31.04
CA SER A 16 1.67 -0.02 -30.10
C SER A 16 2.14 -0.33 -28.68
N TYR A 17 2.99 0.53 -28.11
CA TYR A 17 3.28 0.53 -26.68
C TYR A 17 2.09 1.14 -25.94
N GLU A 18 0.92 0.50 -26.02
CA GLU A 18 -0.14 0.67 -25.04
C GLU A 18 -0.06 -0.47 -24.03
N ARG A 19 1.01 -0.47 -23.23
CA ARG A 19 0.83 -0.89 -21.84
C ARG A 19 0.60 0.38 -21.05
N VAL A 20 -0.66 0.78 -20.96
CA VAL A 20 -1.13 1.59 -19.85
C VAL A 20 -0.83 0.77 -18.60
N SER A 21 0.36 0.98 -18.03
CA SER A 21 0.65 0.50 -16.70
C SER A 21 -0.25 1.32 -15.79
N ILE A 22 -1.23 0.64 -15.21
CA ILE A 22 -1.98 1.25 -14.12
C ILE A 22 -0.94 1.53 -13.05
N ILE A 23 -0.68 2.81 -12.77
CA ILE A 23 0.15 3.19 -11.64
C ILE A 23 -0.66 2.81 -10.39
N GLU A 24 -0.36 1.64 -9.86
CA GLU A 24 -0.86 1.20 -8.55
C GLU A 24 -0.32 2.20 -7.53
N SER A 25 -1.23 2.97 -6.91
CA SER A 25 -0.86 3.95 -5.89
C SER A 25 -0.81 3.25 -4.55
N ASP A 26 0.36 2.71 -4.22
CA ASP A 26 0.64 2.30 -2.85
C ASP A 26 0.51 3.50 -1.91
N ILE A 27 0.06 3.24 -0.68
CA ILE A 27 -0.11 4.29 0.32
C ILE A 27 1.22 4.47 1.05
N VAL A 28 1.87 5.61 0.83
CA VAL A 28 3.10 6.00 1.53
C VAL A 28 2.76 6.85 2.75
N ARG A 29 3.39 6.55 3.89
CA ARG A 29 3.23 7.25 5.18
C ARG A 29 4.58 7.38 5.87
N GLU A 30 4.77 8.44 6.65
CA GLU A 30 5.90 8.54 7.57
C GLU A 30 5.70 7.57 8.75
N LEU A 31 6.74 6.83 9.13
CA LEU A 31 6.74 5.96 10.29
C LEU A 31 7.42 6.64 11.48
N ASP A 32 8.59 7.22 11.21
CA ASP A 32 9.37 8.13 12.04
C ASP A 32 10.22 9.03 11.12
N LEU A 33 11.08 9.86 11.70
CA LEU A 33 11.90 10.81 10.95
C LEU A 33 12.90 10.15 9.99
N ASP A 34 13.21 8.85 10.14
CA ASP A 34 14.24 8.17 9.35
C ASP A 34 13.64 7.17 8.35
N TYR A 35 12.33 6.87 8.46
CA TYR A 35 11.68 5.79 7.72
C TYR A 35 10.31 6.16 7.14
N PHE A 36 10.10 5.76 5.88
CA PHE A 36 8.79 5.66 5.26
C PHE A 36 8.22 4.26 5.36
N MET A 37 6.90 4.20 5.40
CA MET A 37 6.09 2.99 5.36
C MET A 37 5.23 3.02 4.10
N ILE A 38 5.30 1.96 3.32
CA ILE A 38 4.56 1.79 2.06
C ILE A 38 3.62 0.60 2.22
N PHE A 39 2.32 0.85 2.19
CA PHE A 39 1.31 -0.20 2.21
C PHE A 39 0.74 -0.45 0.82
N SER A 40 0.89 -1.70 0.35
CA SER A 40 0.29 -2.17 -0.88
C SER A 40 -0.91 -3.05 -0.59
N LYS A 41 -2.10 -2.51 -0.88
CA LYS A 41 -3.36 -3.25 -0.73
C LYS A 41 -3.43 -4.44 -1.68
N GLN A 42 -2.93 -4.32 -2.89
CA GLN A 42 -2.98 -5.40 -3.87
C GLN A 42 -2.08 -6.57 -3.48
N ARG A 43 -0.87 -6.25 -3.00
CA ARG A 43 0.08 -7.29 -2.55
C ARG A 43 -0.17 -7.76 -1.13
N GLN A 44 -1.12 -7.13 -0.42
CA GLN A 44 -1.36 -7.34 1.01
C GLN A 44 -0.03 -7.34 1.78
N ALA A 45 0.77 -6.29 1.54
CA ALA A 45 2.12 -6.17 2.07
C ALA A 45 2.41 -4.76 2.57
N LEU A 46 3.30 -4.68 3.56
CA LEU A 46 3.86 -3.46 4.11
C LEU A 46 5.37 -3.49 3.92
N TRP A 47 5.93 -2.44 3.34
CA TRP A 47 7.37 -2.23 3.26
C TRP A 47 7.78 -1.04 4.09
N ILE A 48 8.94 -1.12 4.71
CA ILE A 48 9.59 -0.01 5.38
C ILE A 48 10.89 0.25 4.65
N CYS A 49 11.07 1.49 4.22
CA CYS A 49 12.27 1.96 3.54
C CYS A 49 12.81 3.17 4.29
N LYS A 50 14.12 3.38 4.22
CA LYS A 50 14.72 4.59 4.78
C LYS A 50 14.25 5.81 3.98
N GLU A 51 14.15 6.95 4.64
CA GLU A 51 13.81 8.21 3.98
C GLU A 51 14.86 8.59 2.91
N ASP A 52 16.14 8.34 3.19
CA ASP A 52 17.26 8.72 2.33
C ASP A 52 17.49 7.80 1.11
N ASP A 53 17.05 6.54 1.19
CA ASP A 53 16.99 5.62 0.04
C ASP A 53 15.68 4.80 0.02
N PRO A 54 14.58 5.37 -0.50
CA PRO A 54 13.26 4.72 -0.52
C PRO A 54 13.18 3.50 -1.44
N ARG A 55 14.23 3.20 -2.21
CA ARG A 55 14.34 1.99 -3.05
C ARG A 55 14.88 0.80 -2.26
N GLU A 56 15.56 1.04 -1.15
CA GLU A 56 16.08 0.01 -0.26
C GLU A 56 15.00 -0.36 0.77
N ILE A 57 14.34 -1.49 0.55
CA ILE A 57 13.40 -2.06 1.51
C ILE A 57 14.21 -2.60 2.70
N SER A 58 14.13 -1.91 3.84
CA SER A 58 14.75 -2.33 5.09
C SER A 58 13.98 -3.49 5.72
N TRP A 59 12.64 -3.43 5.70
CA TRP A 59 11.79 -4.49 6.23
C TRP A 59 10.55 -4.70 5.37
N SER A 60 10.04 -5.94 5.35
CA SER A 60 8.80 -6.30 4.66
C SER A 60 7.92 -7.20 5.52
N PHE A 61 6.62 -6.94 5.52
CA PHE A 61 5.62 -7.69 6.26
C PHE A 61 4.46 -8.05 5.35
N SER A 62 4.11 -9.33 5.26
CA SER A 62 2.93 -9.79 4.52
C SER A 62 1.73 -9.96 5.45
N PHE A 63 0.54 -9.67 4.95
CA PHE A 63 -0.73 -10.00 5.59
C PHE A 63 -1.31 -11.25 4.92
N SER A 64 -1.83 -12.18 5.72
CA SER A 64 -2.51 -13.36 5.18
C SER A 64 -3.85 -12.98 4.56
N GLU A 65 -4.43 -13.85 3.73
CA GLU A 65 -5.76 -13.60 3.15
C GLU A 65 -6.84 -13.41 4.21
N ASP A 66 -6.75 -14.14 5.33
CA ASP A 66 -7.61 -13.97 6.51
C ASP A 66 -7.47 -12.60 7.20
N GLU A 67 -6.43 -11.83 6.84
CA GLU A 67 -6.12 -10.51 7.37
C GLU A 67 -6.37 -9.41 6.33
N PHE A 68 -7.23 -9.64 5.33
CA PHE A 68 -7.44 -8.74 4.20
C PHE A 68 -7.61 -7.28 4.65
N THR A 69 -6.53 -6.52 4.54
CA THR A 69 -6.36 -5.20 5.10
C THR A 69 -6.73 -4.19 4.04
N VAL A 70 -7.61 -3.26 4.41
CA VAL A 70 -8.08 -2.18 3.53
C VAL A 70 -7.32 -0.88 3.73
N ASP A 71 -6.80 -0.65 4.94
CA ASP A 71 -5.96 0.50 5.27
C ASP A 71 -5.13 0.23 6.54
N CYS A 72 -4.12 1.05 6.76
CA CYS A 72 -3.30 1.01 7.97
C CYS A 72 -2.94 2.42 8.47
N ALA A 73 -2.61 2.50 9.75
CA ALA A 73 -2.05 3.68 10.39
C ALA A 73 -0.90 3.25 11.30
N ALA A 74 0.19 4.01 11.34
CA ALA A 74 1.32 3.73 12.20
C ALA A 74 1.67 4.96 13.04
N ALA A 75 2.09 4.72 14.28
CA ALA A 75 2.62 5.74 15.18
C ALA A 75 3.51 5.06 16.22
N GLU A 76 4.69 5.64 16.51
CA GLU A 76 5.59 5.20 17.59
C GLU A 76 5.94 3.70 17.54
N GLY A 77 6.23 3.16 16.34
CA GLY A 77 6.57 1.74 16.14
C GLY A 77 5.40 0.76 16.30
N ILE A 78 4.18 1.28 16.50
CA ILE A 78 2.95 0.50 16.51
C ILE A 78 2.24 0.65 15.16
N LEU A 79 1.88 -0.48 14.57
CA LEU A 79 1.06 -0.54 13.37
C LEU A 79 -0.37 -0.94 13.73
N HIS A 80 -1.33 -0.20 13.22
CA HIS A 80 -2.75 -0.55 13.24
C HIS A 80 -3.19 -0.87 11.82
N THR A 81 -3.83 -2.04 11.64
CA THR A 81 -4.46 -2.41 10.37
C THR A 81 -5.96 -2.45 10.52
N LEU A 82 -6.69 -2.13 9.45
CA LEU A 82 -8.14 -2.16 9.38
C LEU A 82 -8.57 -3.14 8.29
N THR A 83 -9.52 -4.03 8.60
CA THR A 83 -10.19 -4.88 7.60
C THR A 83 -11.49 -4.24 7.11
N VAL A 84 -12.07 -4.77 6.04
CA VAL A 84 -13.36 -4.32 5.50
C VAL A 84 -14.50 -4.48 6.53
N ASP A 85 -14.40 -5.48 7.41
CA ASP A 85 -15.40 -5.78 8.45
C ASP A 85 -15.18 -4.97 9.74
N GLY A 86 -14.38 -3.90 9.68
CA GLY A 86 -14.16 -3.01 10.80
C GLY A 86 -13.37 -3.64 11.95
N ILE A 87 -12.55 -4.65 11.65
CA ILE A 87 -11.61 -5.23 12.61
C ILE A 87 -10.33 -4.38 12.56
N ILE A 88 -9.97 -3.79 13.70
CA ILE A 88 -8.67 -3.12 13.87
C ILE A 88 -7.73 -4.07 14.59
N THR A 89 -6.56 -4.33 14.01
CA THR A 89 -5.52 -5.13 14.66
C THR A 89 -4.33 -4.26 15.01
N LYS A 90 -3.87 -4.35 16.27
CA LYS A 90 -2.65 -3.71 16.73
C LYS A 90 -1.48 -4.67 16.60
N TRP A 91 -0.41 -4.18 15.99
CA TRP A 91 0.82 -4.88 15.72
C TRP A 91 1.99 -4.13 16.33
N GLU A 92 2.91 -4.88 16.91
CA GLU A 92 4.23 -4.38 17.25
C GLU A 92 5.21 -4.82 16.17
N LEU A 93 5.86 -3.85 15.55
CA LEU A 93 6.90 -4.10 14.57
C LEU A 93 8.22 -4.33 15.29
N ARG A 94 8.96 -5.35 14.87
CA ARG A 94 10.24 -5.72 15.47
C ARG A 94 11.37 -5.52 14.46
N ALA A 95 12.54 -5.15 14.96
CA ALA A 95 13.74 -4.91 14.16
C ALA A 95 14.24 -6.17 13.42
N ASP A 96 13.81 -7.37 13.85
CA ASP A 96 14.08 -8.64 13.17
C ASP A 96 13.19 -8.90 11.95
N GLY A 97 12.41 -7.88 11.52
CA GLY A 97 11.49 -7.99 10.39
C GLY A 97 10.22 -8.78 10.71
N ARG A 98 9.91 -9.04 11.99
CA ARG A 98 8.67 -9.71 12.41
C ARG A 98 7.66 -8.71 12.94
N LYS A 99 6.38 -9.02 12.74
CA LYS A 99 5.26 -8.34 13.41
C LYS A 99 4.66 -9.25 14.48
N ARG A 100 4.31 -8.71 15.64
CA ARG A 100 3.56 -9.41 16.69
C ARG A 100 2.19 -8.78 16.87
N ARG A 101 1.13 -9.59 16.76
CA ARG A 101 -0.22 -9.15 17.09
C ARG A 101 -0.32 -8.94 18.61
N SER A 102 -0.65 -7.74 19.06
CA SER A 102 -0.78 -7.40 20.48
C SER A 102 -2.22 -7.14 20.92
N ALA A 103 -3.10 -6.70 20.01
CA ALA A 103 -4.53 -6.55 20.30
C ALA A 103 -5.40 -6.63 19.04
N VAL A 104 -6.69 -6.91 19.23
CA VAL A 104 -7.74 -6.87 18.19
C VAL A 104 -8.95 -6.14 18.74
N TYR A 105 -9.48 -5.19 17.97
CA TYR A 105 -10.66 -4.40 18.29
C TYR A 105 -11.71 -4.58 17.20
N ARG A 106 -12.98 -4.72 17.58
CA ARG A 106 -14.12 -4.80 16.65
C ARG A 106 -14.99 -3.57 16.82
N THR A 107 -15.27 -2.88 15.71
CA THR A 107 -15.91 -1.56 15.74
C THR A 107 -17.40 -1.60 15.43
N GLY A 108 -17.93 -2.76 14.99
CA GLY A 108 -19.30 -2.91 14.52
C GLY A 108 -19.59 -2.24 13.17
N LEU A 109 -18.59 -1.62 12.54
CA LEU A 109 -18.69 -1.01 11.23
C LEU A 109 -18.38 -2.05 10.15
N GLU A 110 -19.22 -2.13 9.13
CA GLU A 110 -18.96 -2.90 7.92
C GLU A 110 -18.52 -1.96 6.78
N HIS A 111 -17.99 -2.53 5.69
CA HIS A 111 -17.53 -1.77 4.52
C HIS A 111 -16.54 -0.64 4.83
N SER A 112 -15.69 -0.89 5.83
CA SER A 112 -14.62 0.00 6.24
C SER A 112 -13.62 0.19 5.10
N VAL A 113 -13.10 1.41 4.95
CA VAL A 113 -12.19 1.77 3.85
C VAL A 113 -10.98 2.59 4.27
N LYS A 114 -11.04 3.30 5.40
CA LYS A 114 -9.93 4.16 5.85
C LYS A 114 -9.79 4.14 7.35
N LEU A 115 -8.55 4.11 7.82
CA LEU A 115 -8.16 4.22 9.22
C LEU A 115 -7.35 5.51 9.40
N LEU A 116 -7.77 6.33 10.35
CA LEU A 116 -7.07 7.54 10.75
C LEU A 116 -6.84 7.49 12.25
N GLN A 117 -5.58 7.47 12.68
CA GLN A 117 -5.25 7.67 14.09
C GLN A 117 -5.35 9.17 14.40
N ILE A 118 -6.16 9.51 15.39
CA ILE A 118 -6.38 10.91 15.82
C ILE A 118 -5.51 11.23 17.03
N PHE A 119 -5.47 10.33 18.02
CA PHE A 119 -4.66 10.42 19.23
C PHE A 119 -4.15 9.04 19.63
N ASP A 120 -3.34 8.94 20.69
CA ASP A 120 -3.03 7.64 21.30
C ASP A 120 -4.34 6.89 21.58
N LYS A 121 -4.45 5.70 20.99
CA LYS A 121 -5.62 4.79 21.07
C LYS A 121 -6.97 5.38 20.61
N LYS A 122 -6.99 6.47 19.84
CA LYS A 122 -8.23 7.00 19.24
C LYS A 122 -8.16 6.97 17.72
N PHE A 123 -9.18 6.36 17.10
CA PHE A 123 -9.25 6.16 15.67
C PHE A 123 -10.54 6.75 15.09
N ALA A 124 -10.44 7.38 13.92
CA ALA A 124 -11.54 7.59 13.01
C ALA A 124 -11.51 6.50 11.94
N ILE A 125 -12.68 5.94 11.64
CA ILE A 125 -12.87 4.94 10.61
C ILE A 125 -13.83 5.51 9.58
N ALA A 126 -13.41 5.56 8.31
CA ALA A 126 -14.32 5.83 7.22
C ALA A 126 -14.89 4.51 6.72
N SER A 127 -16.21 4.45 6.56
CA SER A 127 -16.92 3.34 5.95
C SER A 127 -17.74 3.86 4.76
N LYS A 128 -17.90 3.02 3.72
CA LYS A 128 -18.82 3.33 2.63
C LYS A 128 -20.24 3.25 3.17
N LYS A 129 -20.97 4.37 3.06
CA LYS A 129 -22.40 4.43 3.41
C LYS A 129 -23.13 3.34 2.63
N GLN A 130 -23.82 2.42 3.32
CA GLN A 130 -24.87 1.64 2.66
C GLN A 130 -25.95 2.66 2.25
N LEU A 131 -26.07 2.91 0.95
CA LEU A 131 -27.30 3.48 0.42
C LEU A 131 -28.34 2.37 0.62
N GLY A 132 -29.15 2.53 1.66
CA GLY A 132 -30.35 1.72 1.87
C GLY A 132 -31.37 1.93 0.75
#